data_AF-A0A959IY14-F1
#
_entry.id   AF-A0A959IY14-F1
#
_cell.length_a   1.000
_cell.length_b   1.000
_cell.length_c   1.000
_cell.angle_alpha   90.00
_cell.angle_beta   90.00
_cell.angle_gamma   90.00
#
_symmetry.space_group_name_H-M   'P 1'
#
loop_
_entity.id
_entity.type
_entity.pdbx_description
1 polymer ?
#
loop_
_entity_poly.entity_id
_entity_poly.type
_entity_poly.pdbx_seq_one_letter_code
_entity_poly.pdbx_strand_id
1 'polypeptide(L)'
;MSRFLPIEAFKKEVIKSGKWREVCTFESSGTTGMINAKHAVRNLNFYHQNAIRDFESTFGSLEGSCVLALLPHYLERGNSSLVSMVSAFIERSGHASSGFYLREFDLLYNRLKENQQLGVKTILFGVTYALLSFLDKLNASDAFDGLLIIETGGMKGFGPEITREELHDRLKSGFRNATISSEYGMTELLSQAYMAEDGYFYPGQNMRVSISEINDPFSEEKTGKTGIINVIDLSNLDTCSFIKTQDLGRSNDDGGFQVLGRLDHSDLRGCNLMVQDI
;
A
#
# COMPACT_ATOMS: atom_id res chain seq x y z
N MET A 1 -19.14 -22.38 -0.57
CA MET A 1 -19.25 -21.26 0.38
C MET A 1 -17.85 -20.68 0.56
N SER A 2 -17.55 -19.49 0.00
CA SER A 2 -16.19 -18.88 -0.03
C SER A 2 -15.51 -18.96 1.34
N ARG A 3 -14.23 -19.35 1.42
CA ARG A 3 -13.46 -19.37 2.69
C ARG A 3 -13.10 -17.95 3.17
N PHE A 4 -13.25 -16.96 2.30
CA PHE A 4 -12.86 -15.57 2.52
C PHE A 4 -14.06 -14.64 2.29
N LEU A 5 -14.15 -13.57 3.09
CA LEU A 5 -15.14 -12.52 2.96
C LEU A 5 -14.81 -11.65 1.73
N PRO A 6 -15.73 -11.47 0.76
CA PRO A 6 -15.52 -10.54 -0.34
C PRO A 6 -15.28 -9.12 0.18
N ILE A 7 -14.23 -8.46 -0.31
CA ILE A 7 -13.81 -7.13 0.14
C ILE A 7 -14.92 -6.07 0.01
N GLU A 8 -15.87 -6.24 -0.91
CA GLU A 8 -17.00 -5.34 -1.10
C GLU A 8 -17.98 -5.33 0.09
N ALA A 9 -17.90 -6.32 0.99
CA ALA A 9 -18.66 -6.33 2.23
C ALA A 9 -18.36 -5.08 3.08
N PHE A 10 -17.13 -4.57 3.06
CA PHE A 10 -16.75 -3.34 3.77
C PHE A 10 -17.42 -2.08 3.21
N LYS A 11 -18.04 -2.14 2.03
CA LYS A 11 -18.87 -1.05 1.49
C LYS A 11 -20.34 -1.14 1.89
N LYS A 12 -20.79 -2.33 2.31
CA LYS A 12 -22.21 -2.63 2.52
C LYS A 12 -22.55 -2.78 4.00
N GLU A 13 -21.62 -3.31 4.77
CA GLU A 13 -21.84 -3.73 6.15
C GLU A 13 -20.75 -3.18 7.08
N VAL A 14 -21.09 -3.04 8.36
CA VAL A 14 -20.12 -2.72 9.41
C VAL A 14 -19.54 -4.03 9.93
N ILE A 15 -18.34 -4.38 9.49
CA ILE A 15 -17.67 -5.64 9.83
C ILE A 15 -17.05 -5.54 11.23
N LYS A 16 -17.55 -6.34 12.18
CA LYS A 16 -17.04 -6.43 13.57
C LYS A 16 -17.19 -7.85 14.14
N SER A 17 -16.19 -8.31 14.89
CA SER A 17 -16.26 -9.52 15.70
C SER A 17 -16.80 -9.21 17.11
N GLY A 18 -18.13 -9.06 17.20
CA GLY A 18 -18.83 -8.83 18.47
C GLY A 18 -19.27 -7.38 18.71
N LYS A 19 -19.50 -7.02 19.97
CA LYS A 19 -20.05 -5.72 20.37
C LYS A 19 -18.98 -4.86 21.01
N TRP A 20 -18.54 -3.83 20.28
CA TRP A 20 -17.60 -2.83 20.77
C TRP A 20 -17.81 -1.52 20.01
N ARG A 21 -17.38 -0.42 20.64
CA ARG A 21 -17.40 0.92 20.05
C ARG A 21 -16.08 1.21 19.37
N GLU A 22 -16.14 1.65 18.13
CA GLU A 22 -14.99 2.08 17.36
C GLU A 22 -14.38 3.35 17.94
N VAL A 23 -13.04 3.42 17.95
CA VAL A 23 -12.30 4.64 18.26
C VAL A 23 -12.18 5.54 17.03
N CYS A 24 -12.11 4.93 15.85
CA CYS A 24 -12.19 5.60 14.55
C CYS A 24 -12.68 4.61 13.49
N THR A 25 -13.03 5.14 12.32
CA THR A 25 -13.37 4.34 11.14
C THR A 25 -12.49 4.80 10.00
N PHE A 26 -11.71 3.89 9.42
CA PHE A 26 -10.98 4.19 8.20
C PHE A 26 -11.90 4.10 6.99
N GLU A 27 -11.68 4.98 6.01
CA GLU A 27 -12.46 5.08 4.79
C GLU A 27 -11.56 5.05 3.56
N SER A 28 -11.97 4.31 2.53
CA SER A 28 -11.23 4.27 1.27
C SER A 28 -11.40 5.55 0.45
N SER A 29 -10.41 5.86 -0.38
CA SER A 29 -10.30 7.12 -1.11
C SER A 29 -11.26 7.29 -2.30
N GLY A 30 -12.36 6.53 -2.36
CA GLY A 30 -13.22 6.33 -3.54
C GLY A 30 -13.62 7.58 -4.34
N THR A 31 -14.01 7.36 -5.59
CA THR A 31 -14.41 8.42 -6.52
C THR A 31 -15.81 8.93 -6.21
N THR A 32 -16.07 10.21 -6.52
CA THR A 32 -17.36 10.87 -6.34
C THR A 32 -18.51 10.01 -6.86
N GLY A 33 -19.50 9.73 -6.01
CA GLY A 33 -20.69 8.92 -6.34
C GLY A 33 -20.59 7.43 -6.04
N MET A 34 -19.44 6.91 -5.60
CA MET A 34 -19.31 5.53 -5.11
C MET A 34 -19.42 5.45 -3.58
N ILE A 35 -19.90 4.31 -3.09
CA ILE A 35 -19.87 3.99 -1.65
C ILE A 35 -18.45 3.56 -1.29
N ASN A 36 -17.84 4.31 -0.37
CA ASN A 36 -16.51 4.00 0.16
C ASN A 36 -16.56 2.79 1.09
N ALA A 37 -15.48 2.01 1.09
CA ALA A 37 -15.29 0.96 2.07
C ALA A 37 -14.99 1.59 3.43
N LYS A 38 -15.51 0.99 4.49
CA LYS A 38 -15.35 1.46 5.87
C LYS A 38 -14.82 0.33 6.75
N HIS A 39 -13.75 0.61 7.48
CA HIS A 39 -13.18 -0.33 8.44
C HIS A 39 -13.23 0.29 9.84
N ALA A 40 -14.12 -0.24 10.69
CA ALA A 40 -14.20 0.15 12.08
C ALA A 40 -12.97 -0.34 12.84
N VAL A 41 -12.34 0.55 13.62
CA VAL A 41 -11.13 0.23 14.39
C VAL A 41 -11.45 0.31 15.88
N ARG A 42 -11.18 -0.78 16.61
CA ARG A 42 -11.40 -0.84 18.07
C ARG A 42 -10.23 -0.26 18.86
N ASN A 43 -9.00 -0.48 18.40
CA ASN A 43 -7.78 -0.04 19.08
C ASN A 43 -6.79 0.51 18.05
N LEU A 44 -6.69 1.84 17.99
CA LEU A 44 -5.82 2.51 17.03
C LEU A 44 -4.33 2.28 17.31
N ASN A 45 -3.94 2.26 18.58
CA ASN A 45 -2.55 1.99 18.97
C ASN A 45 -2.11 0.57 18.58
N PHE A 46 -3.02 -0.42 18.60
CA PHE A 46 -2.70 -1.76 18.10
C PHE A 46 -2.35 -1.74 16.61
N TYR A 47 -3.14 -1.04 15.80
CA TYR A 47 -2.85 -0.84 14.37
C TYR A 47 -1.50 -0.17 14.15
N HIS A 48 -1.23 0.93 14.85
CA HIS A 48 0.04 1.66 14.74
C HIS A 48 1.24 0.79 15.10
N GLN A 49 1.16 0.05 16.20
CA GLN A 49 2.22 -0.87 16.60
C GLN A 49 2.43 -2.00 15.60
N ASN A 50 1.36 -2.52 14.99
CA ASN A 50 1.50 -3.52 13.93
C ASN A 50 2.21 -2.93 12.71
N ALA A 51 1.77 -1.77 12.22
CA ALA A 51 2.37 -1.14 11.05
C ALA A 51 3.84 -0.77 11.27
N ILE A 52 4.20 -0.31 12.47
CA ILE A 52 5.60 -0.04 12.84
C ILE A 52 6.42 -1.33 12.79
N ARG A 53 5.90 -2.44 13.33
CA ARG A 53 6.59 -3.73 13.28
C ARG A 53 6.77 -4.25 11.85
N ASP A 54 5.71 -4.16 11.04
CA ASP A 54 5.77 -4.57 9.63
C ASP A 54 6.87 -3.77 8.90
N PHE A 55 6.87 -2.45 9.03
CA PHE A 55 7.91 -1.58 8.46
C PHE A 55 9.32 -1.89 9.00
N GLU A 56 9.50 -1.90 10.32
CA GLU A 56 10.83 -2.05 10.95
C GLU A 56 11.42 -3.43 10.70
N SER A 57 10.59 -4.46 10.49
CA SER A 57 11.05 -5.79 10.09
C SER A 57 11.61 -5.84 8.67
N THR A 58 11.15 -4.93 7.79
CA THR A 58 11.60 -4.85 6.38
C THR A 58 12.75 -3.87 6.20
N PHE A 59 12.66 -2.67 6.77
CA PHE A 59 13.57 -1.55 6.47
C PHE A 59 14.43 -1.10 7.68
N GLY A 60 14.32 -1.82 8.80
CA GLY A 60 14.97 -1.47 10.07
C GLY A 60 14.28 -0.31 10.80
N SER A 61 14.86 0.06 11.94
CA SER A 61 14.27 1.05 12.88
C SER A 61 13.87 2.37 12.20
N LEU A 62 12.71 2.89 12.61
CA LEU A 62 12.26 4.25 12.30
C LEU A 62 12.94 5.30 13.18
N GLU A 63 13.38 4.93 14.38
CA GLU A 63 13.96 5.85 15.36
C GLU A 63 15.17 6.61 14.78
N GLY A 64 15.15 7.93 14.92
CA GLY A 64 16.16 8.84 14.38
C GLY A 64 16.08 9.09 12.87
N SER A 65 15.19 8.40 12.14
CA SER A 65 14.99 8.62 10.70
C SER A 65 14.10 9.85 10.44
N CYS A 66 14.34 10.56 9.34
CA CYS A 66 13.45 11.63 8.91
C CYS A 66 12.34 11.05 8.01
N VAL A 67 11.11 10.99 8.51
CA VAL A 67 9.95 10.43 7.79
C VAL A 67 9.17 11.57 7.16
N LEU A 68 9.13 11.59 5.83
CA LEU A 68 8.47 12.61 5.01
C LEU A 68 7.31 11.96 4.24
N ALA A 69 6.22 12.69 4.07
CA ALA A 69 4.99 12.13 3.49
C ALA A 69 4.38 13.07 2.46
N LEU A 70 4.54 12.76 1.17
CA LEU A 70 3.92 13.47 0.05
C LEU A 70 2.55 12.86 -0.28
N LEU A 71 1.53 13.21 0.51
CA LEU A 71 0.21 12.58 0.47
C LEU A 71 -0.94 13.59 0.21
N PRO A 72 -0.91 14.35 -0.90
CA PRO A 72 -2.00 15.27 -1.24
C PRO A 72 -3.36 14.57 -1.31
N HIS A 73 -4.42 15.29 -0.94
CA HIS A 73 -5.83 14.85 -0.86
C HIS A 73 -6.17 13.81 0.23
N TYR A 74 -5.19 13.12 0.82
CA TYR A 74 -5.43 12.19 1.92
C TYR A 74 -5.55 12.90 3.28
N LEU A 75 -4.76 13.96 3.50
CA LEU A 75 -4.79 14.74 4.74
C LEU A 75 -6.13 15.46 4.97
N GLU A 76 -6.82 15.85 3.90
CA GLU A 76 -8.10 16.56 3.98
C GLU A 76 -9.25 15.64 4.46
N ARG A 77 -9.06 14.32 4.46
CA ARG A 77 -10.13 13.33 4.65
C ARG A 77 -10.27 12.76 6.06
N GLY A 78 -9.33 13.03 6.98
CA GLY A 78 -9.40 12.67 8.42
C GLY A 78 -9.44 11.17 8.78
N ASN A 79 -9.97 10.32 7.91
CA ASN A 79 -10.25 8.90 8.11
C ASN A 79 -9.36 7.99 7.24
N SER A 80 -8.17 8.44 6.86
CA SER A 80 -7.24 7.63 6.05
C SER A 80 -6.36 6.74 6.93
N SER A 81 -6.39 5.42 6.70
CA SER A 81 -5.47 4.47 7.35
C SER A 81 -4.01 4.80 7.04
N LEU A 82 -3.71 5.11 5.78
CA LEU A 82 -2.37 5.54 5.33
C LEU A 82 -1.86 6.77 6.09
N VAL A 83 -2.66 7.83 6.20
CA VAL A 83 -2.26 9.03 6.96
C VAL A 83 -2.06 8.70 8.44
N SER A 84 -2.93 7.87 9.01
CA SER A 84 -2.83 7.43 10.41
C SER A 84 -1.55 6.64 10.67
N MET A 85 -1.20 5.71 9.78
CA MET A 85 0.04 4.94 9.82
C MET A 85 1.28 5.83 9.71
N VAL A 86 1.33 6.69 8.69
CA VAL A 86 2.50 7.54 8.45
C VAL A 86 2.66 8.58 9.57
N SER A 87 1.56 9.05 10.17
CA SER A 87 1.62 9.88 11.39
C SER A 87 2.29 9.14 12.54
N ALA A 88 1.92 7.88 12.79
CA ALA A 88 2.57 7.05 13.79
C ALA A 88 4.05 6.80 13.46
N PHE A 89 4.44 6.70 12.18
CA PHE A 89 5.85 6.57 11.79
C PHE A 89 6.65 7.85 12.07
N ILE A 90 6.06 9.01 11.80
CA ILE A 90 6.64 10.32 12.12
C ILE A 90 6.83 10.47 13.64
N GLU A 91 5.83 10.09 14.44
CA GLU A 91 5.94 10.11 15.91
C GLU A 91 7.01 9.12 16.41
N ARG A 92 7.01 7.90 15.87
CA ARG A 92 7.97 6.85 16.21
C ARG A 92 9.40 7.24 15.85
N SER A 93 9.60 7.99 14.77
CA SER A 93 10.93 8.38 14.34
C SER A 93 11.57 9.40 15.28
N GLY A 94 10.77 10.25 15.93
CA GLY A 94 11.23 11.27 16.85
C GLY A 94 12.08 12.38 16.21
N HIS A 95 12.22 12.39 14.89
CA HIS A 95 13.05 13.36 14.18
C HIS A 95 12.24 14.63 13.86
N ALA A 96 12.68 15.79 14.37
CA ALA A 96 11.94 17.06 14.33
C ALA A 96 11.57 17.55 12.92
N SER A 97 12.36 17.15 11.90
CA SER A 97 12.11 17.51 10.50
C SER A 97 11.14 16.58 9.76
N SER A 98 10.63 15.53 10.42
CA SER A 98 9.63 14.63 9.85
C SER A 98 8.29 15.36 9.69
N GLY A 99 7.50 15.00 8.67
CA GLY A 99 6.23 15.68 8.44
C GLY A 99 5.56 15.38 7.10
N PHE A 100 4.37 15.94 6.94
CA PHE A 100 3.60 15.83 5.71
C PHE A 100 3.81 17.02 4.78
N TYR A 101 3.70 16.73 3.49
CA TYR A 101 3.75 17.67 2.38
C TYR A 101 2.52 17.43 1.50
N LEU A 102 1.84 18.50 1.14
CA LEU A 102 0.67 18.49 0.25
C LEU A 102 1.11 18.87 -1.16
N ARG A 103 1.60 20.10 -1.32
CA ARG A 103 2.01 20.71 -2.60
C ARG A 103 3.29 21.53 -2.47
N GLU A 104 3.91 21.52 -1.30
CA GLU A 104 5.11 22.28 -0.97
C GLU A 104 6.37 21.61 -1.52
N PHE A 105 6.42 21.38 -2.84
CA PHE A 105 7.50 20.63 -3.47
C PHE A 105 8.86 21.28 -3.26
N ASP A 106 8.95 22.61 -3.29
CA ASP A 106 10.23 23.29 -3.06
C ASP A 106 10.73 23.07 -1.62
N LEU A 107 9.82 23.01 -0.64
CA LEU A 107 10.18 22.68 0.76
C LEU A 107 10.62 21.23 0.89
N LEU A 108 9.93 20.29 0.24
CA LEU A 108 10.29 18.88 0.24
C LEU A 108 11.66 18.67 -0.40
N TYR A 109 11.92 19.28 -1.56
CA TYR A 109 13.20 19.21 -2.25
C TYR A 109 14.34 19.69 -1.35
N ASN A 110 14.20 20.89 -0.76
CA ASN A 110 15.21 21.45 0.13
C ASN A 110 15.46 20.54 1.35
N ARG A 111 14.40 19.96 1.92
CA ARG A 111 14.51 19.01 3.04
C ARG A 111 15.30 17.75 2.64
N LEU A 112 15.03 17.18 1.46
CA LEU A 112 15.75 16.00 0.96
C LEU A 112 17.24 16.31 0.78
N LYS A 113 17.58 17.48 0.19
CA LYS A 113 18.97 17.90 0.00
C LYS A 113 19.69 18.16 1.33
N GLU A 114 19.02 18.79 2.30
CA GLU A 114 19.57 19.02 3.63
C GLU A 114 19.85 17.71 4.36
N ASN A 115 18.87 16.79 4.39
CA ASN A 115 19.06 15.49 5.03
C ASN A 115 20.20 14.68 4.38
N GLN A 116 20.31 14.73 3.05
CA GLN A 116 21.41 14.09 2.33
C GLN A 116 22.77 14.66 2.76
N GLN A 117 22.90 15.98 2.84
CA GLN A 117 24.14 16.64 3.27
C GLN A 117 24.52 16.29 4.72
N LEU A 118 23.52 16.10 5.57
CA LEU A 118 23.69 15.73 6.98
C LEU A 118 23.83 14.22 7.21
N GLY A 119 23.67 13.39 6.17
CA GLY A 119 23.71 11.93 6.29
C GLY A 119 22.53 11.35 7.09
N VAL A 120 21.39 12.04 7.13
CA VAL A 120 20.19 11.60 7.85
C VAL A 120 19.45 10.56 7.03
N LYS A 121 19.25 9.35 7.59
CA LYS A 121 18.38 8.32 6.99
C LYS A 121 16.99 8.91 6.75
N THR A 122 16.58 8.97 5.49
CA THR A 122 15.33 9.64 5.09
C THR A 122 14.41 8.65 4.43
N ILE A 123 13.14 8.69 4.80
CA ILE A 123 12.07 7.86 4.24
C ILE A 123 11.03 8.80 3.65
N LEU A 124 10.73 8.66 2.36
CA LEU A 124 9.69 9.42 1.68
C LEU A 124 8.55 8.49 1.27
N PHE A 125 7.43 8.58 1.98
CA PHE A 125 6.17 8.01 1.51
C PHE A 125 5.52 8.96 0.52
N GLY A 126 5.01 8.45 -0.60
CA GLY A 126 4.31 9.29 -1.55
C GLY A 126 3.31 8.54 -2.41
N VAL A 127 2.19 9.20 -2.69
CA VAL A 127 1.21 8.67 -3.66
C VAL A 127 1.75 8.83 -5.07
N THR A 128 1.50 7.84 -5.92
CA THR A 128 2.14 7.70 -7.24
C THR A 128 2.17 9.00 -8.07
N TYR A 129 1.03 9.66 -8.30
CA TYR A 129 0.97 10.85 -9.15
C TYR A 129 1.75 12.04 -8.57
N ALA A 130 1.81 12.15 -7.24
CA ALA A 130 2.50 13.24 -6.56
C ALA A 130 4.02 13.04 -6.66
N LEU A 131 4.49 11.81 -6.49
CA LEU A 131 5.90 11.46 -6.72
C LEU A 131 6.30 11.73 -8.17
N LEU A 132 5.46 11.34 -9.15
CA LEU A 132 5.72 11.61 -10.56
C LEU A 132 5.77 13.11 -10.87
N SER A 133 4.85 13.89 -10.30
CA SER A 133 4.84 15.36 -10.45
C SER A 133 6.04 16.01 -9.76
N PHE A 134 6.54 15.40 -8.70
CA PHE A 134 7.72 15.88 -7.97
C PHE A 134 9.02 15.66 -8.76
N LEU A 135 9.06 14.69 -9.70
CA LEU A 135 10.23 14.47 -10.55
C LEU A 135 10.62 15.73 -11.34
N ASP A 136 9.66 16.56 -11.71
CA ASP A 136 9.90 17.83 -12.45
C ASP A 136 10.69 18.86 -11.64
N LYS A 137 10.83 18.66 -10.32
CA LYS A 137 11.63 19.52 -9.42
C LYS A 137 13.05 19.03 -9.23
N LEU A 138 13.37 17.83 -9.68
CA LEU A 138 14.68 17.22 -9.49
C LEU A 138 15.64 17.64 -10.63
N ASN A 139 16.91 17.83 -10.30
CA ASN A 139 17.94 18.08 -11.30
C ASN A 139 18.61 16.77 -11.71
N ALA A 140 19.05 16.65 -12.97
CA ALA A 140 19.70 15.43 -13.47
C ALA A 140 20.98 15.06 -12.70
N SER A 141 21.66 16.04 -12.09
CA SER A 141 22.85 15.85 -11.27
C SER A 141 22.55 15.47 -9.81
N ASP A 142 21.28 15.49 -9.39
CA ASP A 142 20.92 15.07 -8.04
C ASP A 142 21.19 13.57 -7.84
N ALA A 143 21.60 13.25 -6.62
CA ALA A 143 21.68 11.91 -6.08
C ALA A 143 20.98 11.92 -4.71
N PHE A 144 20.49 10.78 -4.26
CA PHE A 144 19.71 10.64 -3.02
C PHE A 144 20.15 9.40 -2.24
N ASP A 145 21.45 9.28 -1.98
CA ASP A 145 22.01 8.17 -1.20
C ASP A 145 21.37 8.11 0.19
N GLY A 146 20.92 6.91 0.59
CA GLY A 146 20.24 6.69 1.88
C GLY A 146 18.80 7.19 1.94
N LEU A 147 18.23 7.66 0.82
CA LEU A 147 16.79 7.89 0.69
C LEU A 147 16.08 6.59 0.36
N LEU A 148 15.10 6.22 1.19
CA LEU A 148 14.11 5.19 0.87
C LEU A 148 12.83 5.87 0.40
N ILE A 149 12.38 5.56 -0.80
CA ILE A 149 11.09 6.00 -1.31
C ILE A 149 10.13 4.82 -1.26
N ILE A 150 8.98 5.03 -0.64
CA ILE A 150 7.90 4.07 -0.62
C ILE A 150 6.73 4.69 -1.36
N GLU A 151 6.54 4.21 -2.59
CA GLU A 151 5.35 4.54 -3.35
C GLU A 151 4.15 3.78 -2.79
N THR A 152 3.04 4.48 -2.66
CA THR A 152 1.74 3.90 -2.36
C THR A 152 0.76 4.31 -3.45
N GLY A 153 -0.31 3.52 -3.62
CA GLY A 153 -1.26 3.70 -4.69
C GLY A 153 -1.84 5.12 -4.76
N GLY A 154 -2.32 5.55 -5.93
CA GLY A 154 -2.86 6.90 -6.07
C GLY A 154 -3.17 7.39 -7.48
N MET A 155 -2.96 6.57 -8.50
CA MET A 155 -3.13 7.00 -9.91
C MET A 155 -4.59 7.23 -10.34
N LYS A 156 -5.59 6.85 -9.54
CA LYS A 156 -7.01 6.96 -9.94
C LYS A 156 -7.39 8.42 -10.22
N GLY A 157 -7.71 8.71 -11.48
CA GLY A 157 -8.09 10.04 -11.95
C GLY A 157 -6.92 10.95 -12.33
N PHE A 158 -5.68 10.45 -12.32
CA PHE A 158 -4.47 11.22 -12.61
C PHE A 158 -3.67 10.59 -13.75
N GLY A 159 -3.88 11.08 -14.97
CA GLY A 159 -3.09 10.69 -16.15
C GLY A 159 -3.37 9.27 -16.68
N PRO A 160 -2.60 8.83 -17.69
CA PRO A 160 -2.70 7.46 -18.20
C PRO A 160 -2.23 6.44 -17.16
N GLU A 161 -2.83 5.24 -17.17
CA GLU A 161 -2.35 4.13 -16.37
C GLU A 161 -0.98 3.67 -16.88
N ILE A 162 -0.01 3.61 -15.98
CA ILE A 162 1.33 3.07 -16.23
C ILE A 162 1.51 1.80 -15.41
N THR A 163 2.35 0.88 -15.89
CA THR A 163 2.66 -0.32 -15.12
C THR A 163 3.53 0.02 -13.91
N ARG A 164 3.60 -0.88 -12.93
CA ARG A 164 4.46 -0.68 -11.75
C ARG A 164 5.94 -0.65 -12.16
N GLU A 165 6.32 -1.48 -13.11
CA GLU A 165 7.67 -1.51 -13.67
C GLU A 165 8.02 -0.16 -14.29
N GLU A 166 7.13 0.40 -15.12
CA GLU A 166 7.33 1.72 -15.73
C GLU A 166 7.40 2.84 -14.68
N LEU A 167 6.53 2.79 -13.66
CA LEU A 167 6.58 3.71 -12.53
C LEU A 167 7.94 3.66 -11.84
N HIS A 168 8.40 2.46 -11.49
CA HIS A 168 9.66 2.26 -10.78
C HIS A 168 10.86 2.70 -11.61
N ASP A 169 10.86 2.46 -12.92
CA ASP A 169 11.90 2.93 -13.83
C ASP A 169 11.96 4.47 -13.87
N ARG A 170 10.81 5.14 -13.95
CA ARG A 170 10.73 6.62 -13.89
C ARG A 170 11.23 7.15 -12.55
N LEU A 171 10.82 6.54 -11.42
CA LEU A 171 11.24 6.95 -10.09
C LEU A 171 12.75 6.72 -9.88
N LYS A 172 13.30 5.57 -10.28
CA LYS A 172 14.74 5.27 -10.20
C LYS A 172 15.58 6.23 -11.06
N SER A 173 15.05 6.62 -12.23
CA SER A 173 15.71 7.58 -13.11
C SER A 173 15.81 8.98 -12.48
N GLY A 174 14.72 9.46 -11.87
CA GLY A 174 14.70 10.79 -11.24
C GLY A 174 15.35 10.84 -9.85
N PHE A 175 15.09 9.85 -9.00
CA PHE A 175 15.68 9.72 -7.67
C PHE A 175 16.91 8.83 -7.70
N ARG A 176 17.96 9.29 -8.40
CA ARG A 176 19.21 8.53 -8.56
C ARG A 176 19.79 8.14 -7.20
N ASN A 177 20.25 6.90 -7.07
CA ASN A 177 20.79 6.27 -5.85
C ASN A 177 19.79 6.09 -4.68
N ALA A 178 18.53 6.48 -4.82
CA ALA A 178 17.51 6.13 -3.83
C ALA A 178 17.12 4.64 -3.95
N THR A 179 16.76 4.05 -2.82
CA THR A 179 16.05 2.76 -2.80
C THR A 179 14.58 3.03 -3.06
N ILE A 180 13.98 2.35 -4.04
CA ILE A 180 12.55 2.47 -4.35
C ILE A 180 11.85 1.17 -3.94
N SER A 181 10.81 1.28 -3.14
CA SER A 181 9.91 0.20 -2.75
C SER A 181 8.46 0.64 -2.94
N SER A 182 7.55 -0.33 -2.82
CA SER A 182 6.11 -0.13 -2.91
C SER A 182 5.44 -0.69 -1.67
N GLU A 183 4.38 -0.04 -1.21
CA GLU A 183 3.51 -0.55 -0.15
C GLU A 183 2.26 -1.19 -0.76
N TYR A 184 1.90 -2.39 -0.30
CA TYR A 184 0.60 -3.00 -0.52
C TYR A 184 -0.17 -3.02 0.79
N GLY A 185 -1.28 -2.30 0.76
CA GLY A 185 -2.26 -2.21 1.83
C GLY A 185 -3.56 -1.62 1.30
N MET A 186 -4.54 -1.51 2.19
CA MET A 186 -5.86 -0.97 1.88
C MET A 186 -6.61 -0.65 3.18
N THR A 187 -7.73 0.06 3.08
CA THR A 187 -8.56 0.41 4.24
C THR A 187 -9.01 -0.81 5.04
N GLU A 188 -9.25 -1.92 4.36
CA GLU A 188 -9.76 -3.18 4.91
C GLU A 188 -8.69 -4.01 5.64
N LEU A 189 -7.41 -3.66 5.51
CA LEU A 189 -6.27 -4.35 6.12
C LEU A 189 -5.64 -3.51 7.24
N LEU A 190 -5.14 -4.17 8.28
CA LEU A 190 -4.38 -3.58 9.39
C LEU A 190 -2.91 -3.98 9.39
N SER A 191 -2.51 -4.89 8.50
CA SER A 191 -1.12 -5.19 8.16
C SER A 191 -0.71 -4.64 6.79
N GLN A 192 0.60 -4.53 6.56
CA GLN A 192 1.18 -4.07 5.31
C GLN A 192 2.08 -5.14 4.70
N ALA A 193 2.27 -5.06 3.38
CA ALA A 193 3.32 -5.78 2.68
C ALA A 193 4.18 -4.78 1.90
N TYR A 194 5.48 -5.04 1.81
CA TYR A 194 6.41 -4.15 1.13
C TYR A 194 7.15 -4.88 0.02
N MET A 195 7.39 -4.17 -1.08
CA MET A 195 8.04 -4.72 -2.25
C MET A 195 9.57 -4.76 -2.07
N ALA A 196 10.17 -5.92 -2.29
CA ALA A 196 11.62 -6.06 -2.35
C ALA A 196 12.16 -5.77 -3.75
N GLU A 197 13.49 -5.81 -3.90
CA GLU A 197 14.18 -5.52 -5.18
C GLU A 197 13.86 -6.51 -6.30
N ASP A 198 13.41 -7.72 -5.95
CA ASP A 198 12.96 -8.76 -6.88
C ASP A 198 11.58 -8.47 -7.51
N GLY A 199 10.92 -7.40 -7.08
CA GLY A 199 9.60 -6.99 -7.58
C GLY A 199 8.43 -7.76 -6.96
N TYR A 200 8.65 -8.51 -5.88
CA TYR A 200 7.61 -9.17 -5.09
C TYR A 200 7.34 -8.41 -3.78
N PHE A 201 6.07 -8.36 -3.39
CA PHE A 201 5.64 -7.91 -2.07
C PHE A 201 5.80 -9.04 -1.07
N TYR A 202 6.40 -8.74 0.07
CA TYR A 202 6.53 -9.66 1.19
C TYR A 202 5.62 -9.19 2.33
N PRO A 203 4.64 -10.01 2.74
CA PRO A 203 3.73 -9.68 3.84
C PRO A 203 4.46 -9.48 5.18
N GLY A 204 3.96 -8.55 6.00
CA GLY A 204 4.31 -8.48 7.42
C GLY A 204 3.90 -9.74 8.20
N GLN A 205 4.38 -9.90 9.42
CA GLN A 205 4.30 -11.17 10.17
C GLN A 205 2.87 -11.67 10.41
N ASN A 206 1.91 -10.74 10.51
CA ASN A 206 0.50 -11.06 10.75
C ASN A 206 -0.32 -11.20 9.47
N MET A 207 0.30 -11.00 8.31
CA MET A 207 -0.34 -11.12 7.00
C MET A 207 0.15 -12.37 6.27
N ARG A 208 -0.78 -13.11 5.67
CA ARG A 208 -0.47 -14.16 4.70
C ARG A 208 -1.28 -13.96 3.45
N VAL A 209 -0.64 -14.14 2.29
CA VAL A 209 -1.29 -14.07 0.99
C VAL A 209 -1.38 -15.46 0.38
N SER A 210 -2.52 -15.76 -0.22
CA SER A 210 -2.69 -16.91 -1.11
C SER A 210 -3.38 -16.49 -2.40
N ILE A 211 -3.10 -17.20 -3.48
CA ILE A 211 -3.71 -16.94 -4.78
C ILE A 211 -4.75 -18.03 -5.04
N SER A 212 -6.01 -17.67 -5.28
CA SER A 212 -7.04 -18.62 -5.72
C SER A 212 -7.26 -18.53 -7.22
N GLU A 213 -7.69 -19.62 -7.84
CA GLU A 213 -8.10 -19.59 -9.24
C GLU A 213 -9.20 -18.54 -9.49
N ILE A 214 -9.23 -17.97 -10.70
CA ILE A 214 -10.23 -16.96 -11.07
C ILE A 214 -11.62 -17.60 -11.16
N ASN A 215 -11.70 -18.82 -11.70
CA ASN A 215 -12.96 -19.52 -11.97
C ASN A 215 -13.38 -20.47 -10.85
N ASP A 216 -12.45 -20.92 -10.01
CA ASP A 216 -12.74 -21.71 -8.82
C ASP A 216 -12.17 -21.03 -7.55
N PRO A 217 -13.00 -20.30 -6.79
CA PRO A 217 -12.55 -19.60 -5.59
C PRO A 217 -12.20 -20.53 -4.42
N PHE A 218 -12.36 -21.85 -4.57
CA PHE A 218 -12.02 -22.85 -3.55
C PHE A 218 -10.67 -23.50 -3.77
N SER A 219 -10.11 -23.33 -4.96
CA SER A 219 -8.84 -23.93 -5.36
C SER A 219 -7.74 -22.88 -5.28
N GLU A 220 -6.64 -23.25 -4.61
CA GLU A 220 -5.41 -22.47 -4.64
C GLU A 220 -4.74 -22.66 -6.00
N GLU A 221 -4.28 -21.55 -6.54
CA GLU A 221 -3.58 -21.49 -7.81
C GLU A 221 -2.11 -21.89 -7.61
N LYS A 222 -1.47 -22.43 -8.64
CA LYS A 222 -0.05 -22.85 -8.56
C LYS A 222 0.87 -21.64 -8.47
N THR A 223 2.04 -21.79 -7.84
CA THR A 223 3.08 -20.75 -7.83
C THR A 223 3.32 -20.20 -9.25
N GLY A 224 3.41 -18.87 -9.37
CA GLY A 224 3.69 -18.16 -10.62
C GLY A 224 2.48 -18.03 -11.56
N LYS A 225 1.36 -18.71 -11.29
CA LYS A 225 0.12 -18.55 -12.06
C LYS A 225 -0.71 -17.39 -11.52
N THR A 226 -1.39 -16.72 -12.45
CA THR A 226 -2.23 -15.57 -12.14
C THR A 226 -3.58 -16.01 -11.60
N GLY A 227 -3.97 -15.45 -10.47
CA GLY A 227 -5.29 -15.64 -9.87
C GLY A 227 -5.69 -14.45 -9.02
N ILE A 228 -6.65 -14.66 -8.13
CA ILE A 228 -7.17 -13.63 -7.22
C ILE A 228 -6.40 -13.66 -5.90
N ILE A 229 -5.96 -12.50 -5.45
CA ILE A 229 -5.29 -12.33 -4.15
C ILE A 229 -6.31 -12.51 -3.02
N ASN A 230 -6.03 -13.46 -2.14
CA ASN A 230 -6.70 -13.60 -0.85
C ASN A 230 -5.71 -13.24 0.26
N VAL A 231 -6.20 -12.53 1.27
CA VAL A 231 -5.40 -12.06 2.39
C VAL A 231 -5.96 -12.64 3.68
N ILE A 232 -5.07 -13.24 4.47
CA ILE A 232 -5.29 -13.57 5.88
C ILE A 232 -4.52 -12.54 6.70
N ASP A 233 -5.24 -11.58 7.29
CA ASP A 233 -4.67 -10.54 8.14
C ASP A 233 -5.10 -10.78 9.60
N LEU A 234 -4.20 -11.32 10.41
CA LEU A 234 -4.46 -11.59 11.82
C LEU A 234 -4.50 -10.31 12.67
N SER A 235 -4.04 -9.18 12.14
CA SER A 235 -4.21 -7.87 12.78
C SER A 235 -5.66 -7.38 12.72
N ASN A 236 -6.48 -7.92 11.81
CA ASN A 236 -7.93 -7.72 11.78
C ASN A 236 -8.68 -8.52 12.88
N LEU A 237 -8.11 -8.56 14.09
CA LEU A 237 -8.59 -9.35 15.24
C LEU A 237 -10.05 -9.03 15.61
N ASP A 238 -10.39 -7.75 15.63
CA ASP A 238 -11.71 -7.25 16.01
C ASP A 238 -12.70 -7.17 14.82
N THR A 239 -12.27 -7.54 13.61
CA THR A 239 -13.06 -7.48 12.37
C THR A 239 -13.03 -8.82 11.62
N CYS A 240 -12.62 -8.85 10.35
CA CYS A 240 -12.51 -10.06 9.56
C CYS A 240 -11.09 -10.23 9.03
N SER A 241 -10.43 -11.31 9.46
CA SER A 241 -9.08 -11.64 9.02
C SER A 241 -9.00 -12.24 7.62
N PHE A 242 -10.06 -12.86 7.12
CA PHE A 242 -10.04 -13.62 5.86
C PHE A 242 -10.73 -12.81 4.78
N ILE A 243 -9.96 -12.08 3.97
CA ILE A 243 -10.48 -11.18 2.94
C ILE A 243 -10.12 -11.68 1.55
N LYS A 244 -11.12 -11.79 0.69
CA LYS A 244 -10.94 -12.02 -0.75
C LYS A 244 -10.93 -10.65 -1.42
N THR A 245 -9.79 -10.26 -1.99
CA THR A 245 -9.68 -8.98 -2.68
C THR A 245 -10.24 -9.08 -4.10
N GLN A 246 -10.20 -7.96 -4.82
CA GLN A 246 -10.43 -7.91 -6.26
C GLN A 246 -9.13 -7.72 -7.04
N ASP A 247 -7.98 -7.89 -6.38
CA ASP A 247 -6.69 -7.69 -7.00
C ASP A 247 -6.22 -9.00 -7.64
N LEU A 248 -5.70 -8.92 -8.86
CA LEU A 248 -5.06 -10.02 -9.55
C LEU A 248 -3.60 -10.10 -9.14
N GLY A 249 -3.10 -11.31 -8.96
CA GLY A 249 -1.73 -11.53 -8.57
C GLY A 249 -1.23 -12.94 -8.81
N ARG A 250 0.04 -13.14 -8.53
CA ARG A 250 0.71 -14.45 -8.54
C ARG A 250 1.72 -14.51 -7.40
N SER A 251 1.89 -15.68 -6.80
CA SER A 251 2.88 -15.92 -5.75
C SER A 251 4.21 -16.43 -6.31
N ASN A 252 5.27 -16.30 -5.53
CA ASN A 252 6.52 -17.06 -5.69
C ASN A 252 6.62 -18.15 -4.60
N ASP A 253 7.66 -18.97 -4.67
CA ASP A 253 7.89 -20.06 -3.71
C ASP A 253 8.38 -19.56 -2.34
N ASP A 254 8.87 -18.33 -2.26
CA ASP A 254 9.39 -17.69 -1.04
C ASP A 254 8.31 -16.96 -0.23
N GLY A 255 7.04 -17.10 -0.61
CA GLY A 255 5.89 -16.49 0.07
C GLY A 255 5.63 -15.03 -0.30
N GLY A 256 6.36 -14.49 -1.27
CA GLY A 256 6.11 -13.21 -1.90
C GLY A 256 5.00 -13.28 -2.96
N PHE A 257 4.45 -12.12 -3.33
CA PHE A 257 3.42 -12.01 -4.36
C PHE A 257 3.57 -10.75 -5.22
N GLN A 258 3.08 -10.79 -6.46
CA GLN A 258 2.96 -9.62 -7.33
C GLN A 258 1.50 -9.20 -7.47
N VAL A 259 1.28 -7.90 -7.63
CA VAL A 259 -0.04 -7.32 -7.90
C VAL A 259 -0.08 -6.88 -9.35
N LEU A 260 -0.86 -7.58 -10.17
CA LEU A 260 -0.90 -7.39 -11.64
C LEU A 260 -1.98 -6.40 -12.08
N GLY A 261 -2.91 -6.05 -11.20
CA GLY A 261 -4.01 -5.14 -11.50
C GLY A 261 -5.24 -5.50 -10.67
N ARG A 262 -6.40 -4.98 -11.08
CA ARG A 262 -7.69 -5.39 -10.54
C ARG A 262 -8.42 -6.26 -11.54
N LEU A 263 -9.16 -7.23 -11.01
CA LEU A 263 -10.06 -8.05 -11.81
C LEU A 263 -11.11 -7.13 -12.45
N ASP A 264 -11.13 -7.09 -13.77
CA ASP A 264 -12.09 -6.31 -14.52
C ASP A 264 -13.22 -7.21 -15.07
N HIS A 265 -14.37 -6.62 -15.41
CA HIS A 265 -15.52 -7.40 -15.89
C HIS A 265 -15.25 -8.16 -17.22
N SER A 266 -14.22 -7.79 -17.97
CA SER A 266 -13.77 -8.49 -19.19
C SER A 266 -13.03 -9.80 -18.90
N ASP A 267 -12.29 -9.88 -17.79
CA ASP A 267 -11.45 -11.03 -17.46
C ASP A 267 -12.32 -12.27 -17.14
N LEU A 268 -13.49 -12.04 -16.54
CA LEU A 268 -14.51 -13.07 -16.30
C LEU A 268 -15.14 -13.61 -17.61
N ARG A 269 -15.11 -12.84 -18.71
CA ARG A 269 -15.69 -13.25 -20.00
C ARG A 269 -14.68 -14.00 -20.87
N GLY A 270 -13.40 -13.63 -20.80
CA GLY A 270 -12.33 -14.28 -21.58
C GLY A 270 -12.18 -15.77 -21.27
N CYS A 271 -12.35 -16.18 -20.02
CA CYS A 271 -12.32 -17.59 -19.63
C CYS A 271 -13.54 -18.40 -20.09
N ASN A 272 -14.73 -17.79 -20.17
CA ASN A 272 -15.95 -18.48 -20.60
C ASN A 272 -15.98 -18.74 -22.12
N LEU A 273 -15.25 -17.97 -22.92
CA LEU A 273 -15.16 -18.18 -24.37
C LEU A 273 -14.35 -19.43 -24.74
N MET A 274 -13.41 -19.88 -23.90
CA MET A 274 -12.67 -21.14 -24.15
C MET A 274 -13.47 -22.41 -23.82
N VAL A 275 -14.61 -22.30 -23.15
CA VAL A 275 -15.48 -23.45 -22.81
C VAL A 275 -16.60 -23.66 -23.85
N GLN A 276 -16.81 -22.71 -24.77
CA GLN A 276 -17.82 -22.82 -25.83
C GLN A 276 -17.32 -23.52 -27.11
N ASP A 277 -16.03 -23.87 -27.18
CA ASP A 277 -15.40 -24.53 -28.34
C ASP A 277 -14.92 -25.97 -28.06
N ILE A 278 -15.61 -26.71 -27.17
CA ILE A 278 -15.44 -28.18 -27.03
C ILE A 278 -16.76 -28.90 -27.30
#